data_AF-A0A966JC65-F1
#
_entry.id   AF-A0A966JC65-F1
#
_cell.length_a   1.000
_cell.length_b   1.000
_cell.length_c   1.000
_cell.angle_alpha   90.00
_cell.angle_beta   90.00
_cell.angle_gamma   90.00
#
_symmetry.space_group_name_H-M   'P 1'
#
loop_
_entity.id
_entity.type
_entity.pdbx_description
1 polymer ?
#
loop_
_entity_poly.entity_id
_entity_poly.type
_entity_poly.pdbx_seq_one_letter_code
_entity_poly.pdbx_strand_id
1 'polypeptide(L)'
;RMQGKVASRMPRVVVVSENSIQDIHTDMGVELDRMRLVPVGVDPDLFRPLDDVSRRPGHLITTASADVALKGLAYLLEAMAKLRADGRVVTLTIIGRPKPGKSMDLIERYGLGEAIEAMCSGTPLVATDGGALPEVTGADGETVFRCTAGDAGSLAASIAAALDNPERRESVGLAGRQRVLERWTWRRCAEMTVDQYREVLAMPENIEKLRRNGRI
;
A
#
# COMPACT_ATOMS: atom_id res chain seq x y z
N ARG A 1 -22.42 -9.75 2.18
CA ARG A 1 -23.87 -9.54 2.48
C ARG A 1 -24.15 -8.51 3.58
N MET A 2 -23.53 -8.59 4.76
CA MET A 2 -23.77 -7.60 5.84
C MET A 2 -23.14 -6.22 5.53
N GLN A 3 -21.88 -6.20 5.07
CA GLN A 3 -21.16 -4.95 4.77
C GLN A 3 -21.89 -4.07 3.75
N GLY A 4 -22.33 -4.62 2.62
CA GLY A 4 -23.12 -3.88 1.63
C GLY A 4 -24.45 -3.32 2.16
N LYS A 5 -25.15 -4.05 3.06
CA LYS A 5 -26.37 -3.55 3.72
C LYS A 5 -26.10 -2.37 4.66
N VAL A 6 -24.96 -2.35 5.32
CA VAL A 6 -24.56 -1.23 6.19
C VAL A 6 -24.12 -0.06 5.31
N ALA A 7 -23.23 -0.29 4.36
CA ALA A 7 -22.68 0.73 3.48
C ALA A 7 -23.77 1.48 2.69
N SER A 8 -24.75 0.75 2.14
CA SER A 8 -25.87 1.35 1.40
C SER A 8 -26.80 2.23 2.24
N ARG A 9 -26.72 2.14 3.58
CA ARG A 9 -27.48 2.99 4.52
C ARG A 9 -26.68 4.16 5.09
N MET A 10 -25.36 4.21 4.89
CA MET A 10 -24.51 5.25 5.48
C MET A 10 -24.46 6.51 4.59
N PRO A 11 -24.77 7.72 5.11
CA PRO A 11 -24.76 8.94 4.29
C PRO A 11 -23.38 9.22 3.67
N ARG A 12 -22.31 8.71 4.31
CA ARG A 12 -20.93 8.78 3.84
C ARG A 12 -20.23 7.45 4.10
N VAL A 13 -19.43 7.00 3.15
CA VAL A 13 -18.50 5.88 3.32
C VAL A 13 -17.08 6.38 3.06
N VAL A 14 -16.20 6.22 4.05
CA VAL A 14 -14.77 6.51 3.89
C VAL A 14 -14.08 5.25 3.39
N VAL A 15 -13.25 5.41 2.36
CA VAL A 15 -12.56 4.33 1.64
C VAL A 15 -11.07 4.67 1.53
N VAL A 16 -10.22 3.67 1.36
CA VAL A 16 -8.76 3.84 1.51
C VAL A 16 -7.97 3.84 0.19
N SER A 17 -8.61 3.51 -0.93
CA SER A 17 -8.03 3.56 -2.29
C SER A 17 -9.11 3.81 -3.34
N GLU A 18 -8.72 4.29 -4.52
CA GLU A 18 -9.63 4.44 -5.66
C GLU A 18 -10.12 3.08 -6.17
N ASN A 19 -9.27 2.05 -6.11
CA ASN A 19 -9.67 0.69 -6.47
C ASN A 19 -10.83 0.21 -5.58
N SER A 20 -10.74 0.44 -4.27
CA SER A 20 -11.83 0.07 -3.34
C SER A 20 -13.12 0.85 -3.61
N ILE A 21 -13.06 2.08 -4.14
CA ILE A 21 -14.27 2.80 -4.56
C ILE A 21 -14.99 2.02 -5.65
N GLN A 22 -14.25 1.56 -6.67
CA GLN A 22 -14.82 0.82 -7.79
C GLN A 22 -15.36 -0.54 -7.35
N ASP A 23 -14.62 -1.27 -6.52
CA ASP A 23 -15.04 -2.57 -5.99
C ASP A 23 -16.31 -2.44 -5.14
N ILE A 24 -16.35 -1.44 -4.23
CA ILE A 24 -17.53 -1.19 -3.39
C ILE A 24 -18.72 -0.73 -4.23
N HIS A 25 -18.51 0.10 -5.24
CA HIS A 25 -19.57 0.52 -6.15
C HIS A 25 -20.17 -0.68 -6.88
N THR A 26 -19.31 -1.50 -7.48
CA THR A 26 -19.71 -2.66 -8.31
C THR A 26 -20.37 -3.75 -7.47
N ASP A 27 -19.77 -4.12 -6.34
CA ASP A 27 -20.18 -5.29 -5.57
C ASP A 27 -21.23 -4.99 -4.51
N MET A 28 -21.25 -3.74 -4.02
CA MET A 28 -22.12 -3.33 -2.92
C MET A 28 -23.18 -2.28 -3.32
N GLY A 29 -23.11 -1.74 -4.53
CA GLY A 29 -24.08 -0.77 -5.05
C GLY A 29 -24.10 0.56 -4.29
N VAL A 30 -22.95 0.97 -3.74
CA VAL A 30 -22.83 2.28 -3.07
C VAL A 30 -22.57 3.34 -4.13
N GLU A 31 -23.35 4.42 -4.13
CA GLU A 31 -23.16 5.54 -5.05
C GLU A 31 -21.79 6.21 -4.87
N LEU A 32 -21.16 6.60 -5.99
CA LEU A 32 -19.82 7.19 -6.01
C LEU A 32 -19.75 8.51 -5.23
N ASP A 33 -20.81 9.32 -5.27
CA ASP A 33 -20.90 10.60 -4.56
C ASP A 33 -20.92 10.45 -3.02
N ARG A 34 -21.29 9.27 -2.51
CA ARG A 34 -21.27 8.92 -1.08
C ARG A 34 -19.94 8.37 -0.61
N MET A 35 -19.02 8.02 -1.50
CA MET A 35 -17.70 7.51 -1.15
C MET A 35 -16.64 8.61 -1.20
N ARG A 36 -15.78 8.66 -0.17
CA ARG A 36 -14.68 9.63 -0.10
C ARG A 36 -13.39 8.95 0.30
N LEU A 37 -12.38 9.13 -0.54
CA LEU A 37 -11.04 8.59 -0.33
C LEU A 37 -10.38 9.30 0.86
N VAL A 38 -10.02 8.53 1.88
CA VAL A 38 -9.13 8.94 2.95
C VAL A 38 -8.07 7.85 3.08
N PRO A 39 -6.86 8.08 2.53
CA PRO A 39 -5.81 7.07 2.57
C PRO A 39 -5.33 6.84 4.01
N VAL A 40 -4.89 5.61 4.29
CA VAL A 40 -4.28 5.28 5.58
C VAL A 40 -2.93 5.98 5.69
N GLY A 41 -2.65 6.54 6.87
CA GLY A 41 -1.40 7.22 7.16
C GLY A 41 -0.28 6.29 7.62
N VAL A 42 0.95 6.79 7.52
CA VAL A 42 2.15 6.25 8.17
C VAL A 42 2.76 7.32 9.08
N ASP A 43 3.52 6.86 10.08
CA ASP A 43 4.31 7.69 10.96
C ASP A 43 5.72 7.90 10.36
N PRO A 44 6.06 9.11 9.89
CA PRO A 44 7.33 9.38 9.25
C PRO A 44 8.52 9.48 10.22
N ASP A 45 8.25 9.59 11.52
CA ASP A 45 9.28 9.61 12.56
C ASP A 45 9.65 8.17 12.96
N LEU A 46 8.69 7.25 12.89
CA LEU A 46 8.89 5.82 13.06
C LEU A 46 9.53 5.17 11.82
N PHE A 47 9.03 5.47 10.62
CA PHE A 47 9.51 4.90 9.36
C PHE A 47 10.43 5.89 8.64
N ARG A 48 11.73 5.80 8.94
CA ARG A 48 12.74 6.69 8.35
C ARG A 48 14.08 6.00 8.11
N PRO A 49 14.88 6.52 7.16
CA PRO A 49 16.29 6.21 7.11
C PRO A 49 16.95 6.44 8.47
N LEU A 50 17.81 5.52 8.87
CA LEU A 50 18.61 5.60 10.08
C LEU A 50 20.06 5.87 9.66
N ASP A 51 20.63 6.97 10.13
CA ASP A 51 21.95 7.46 9.70
C ASP A 51 23.09 6.51 10.09
N ASP A 52 22.89 5.70 11.12
CA ASP A 52 23.83 4.71 11.65
C ASP A 52 23.68 3.32 11.02
N VAL A 53 22.72 3.13 10.11
CA VAL A 53 22.46 1.84 9.47
C VAL A 53 22.85 1.85 8.00
N SER A 54 23.96 1.18 7.70
CA SER A 54 24.43 0.98 6.31
C SER A 54 23.67 -0.14 5.60
N ARG A 55 23.40 0.06 4.30
CA ARG A 55 22.79 -0.96 3.44
C ARG A 55 23.75 -2.15 3.26
N ARG A 56 23.19 -3.36 3.30
CA ARG A 56 23.92 -4.60 2.98
C ARG A 56 23.78 -4.88 1.47
N PRO A 57 24.88 -4.91 0.69
CA PRO A 57 24.81 -5.17 -0.74
C PRO A 57 24.10 -6.49 -1.05
N GLY A 58 23.21 -6.49 -2.05
CA GLY A 58 22.47 -7.68 -2.49
C GLY A 58 21.44 -8.22 -1.48
N HIS A 59 21.16 -7.51 -0.39
CA HIS A 59 20.19 -7.94 0.61
C HIS A 59 18.79 -7.44 0.27
N LEU A 60 17.88 -8.38 -0.01
CA LEU A 60 16.46 -8.15 -0.26
C LEU A 60 15.65 -8.45 1.02
N ILE A 61 14.56 -7.72 1.20
CA ILE A 61 13.61 -7.92 2.31
C ILE A 61 12.21 -8.03 1.72
N THR A 62 11.40 -8.96 2.22
CA THR A 62 9.99 -9.06 1.91
C THR A 62 9.17 -9.41 3.15
N THR A 63 7.91 -9.04 3.16
CA THR A 63 6.92 -9.38 4.19
C THR A 63 6.08 -10.56 3.72
N ALA A 64 5.90 -11.57 4.57
CA ALA A 64 5.01 -12.70 4.32
C ALA A 64 3.97 -12.81 5.45
N SER A 65 2.69 -12.67 5.13
CA SER A 65 1.59 -12.85 6.08
C SER A 65 1.25 -14.33 6.28
N ALA A 66 0.90 -14.71 7.51
CA ALA A 66 0.74 -16.11 7.95
C ALA A 66 -0.45 -16.87 7.33
N ASP A 67 -1.45 -16.17 6.79
CA ASP A 67 -2.74 -16.80 6.44
C ASP A 67 -2.93 -17.02 4.93
N VAL A 68 -2.01 -16.55 4.09
CA VAL A 68 -2.08 -16.69 2.63
C VAL A 68 -0.86 -17.45 2.15
N ALA A 69 -1.07 -18.59 1.52
CA ALA A 69 -0.03 -19.22 0.74
C ALA A 69 0.43 -18.23 -0.35
N LEU A 70 1.58 -17.60 -0.10
CA LEU A 70 2.41 -16.90 -1.09
C LEU A 70 1.75 -15.63 -1.68
N LYS A 71 1.84 -14.49 -0.98
CA LYS A 71 1.76 -13.13 -1.57
C LYS A 71 2.89 -12.92 -2.59
N GLY A 72 2.83 -13.59 -3.73
CA GLY A 72 3.85 -13.54 -4.77
C GLY A 72 5.24 -14.10 -4.38
N LEU A 73 5.39 -14.67 -3.19
CA LEU A 73 6.68 -15.20 -2.71
C LEU A 73 7.24 -16.29 -3.63
N ALA A 74 6.40 -17.09 -4.28
CA ALA A 74 6.85 -18.06 -5.28
C ALA A 74 7.60 -17.38 -6.43
N TYR A 75 7.01 -16.31 -6.99
CA TYR A 75 7.64 -15.52 -8.04
C TYR A 75 8.93 -14.84 -7.55
N LEU A 76 9.00 -14.40 -6.30
CA LEU A 76 10.23 -13.85 -5.73
C LEU A 76 11.33 -14.91 -5.60
N LEU A 77 11.00 -16.13 -5.16
CA LEU A 77 11.97 -17.23 -5.08
C LEU A 77 12.46 -17.64 -6.47
N GLU A 78 11.57 -17.69 -7.46
CA GLU A 78 11.95 -17.91 -8.87
C GLU A 78 12.82 -16.78 -9.42
N ALA A 79 12.48 -15.52 -9.13
CA ALA A 79 13.29 -14.36 -9.53
C ALA A 79 14.68 -14.41 -8.91
N MET A 80 14.78 -14.82 -7.63
CA MET A 80 16.04 -15.04 -6.96
C MET A 80 16.87 -16.16 -7.60
N ALA A 81 16.24 -17.26 -8.02
CA ALA A 81 16.93 -18.32 -8.74
C ALA A 81 17.54 -17.81 -10.05
N LYS A 82 16.81 -16.98 -10.80
CA LYS A 82 17.30 -16.32 -12.03
C LYS A 82 18.48 -15.39 -11.74
N LEU A 83 18.35 -14.50 -10.75
CA LEU A 83 19.42 -13.59 -10.35
C LEU A 83 20.71 -14.33 -9.98
N ARG A 84 20.59 -15.46 -9.25
CA ARG A 84 21.74 -16.30 -8.87
C ARG A 84 22.33 -17.05 -10.06
N ALA A 85 21.49 -17.53 -10.99
CA ALA A 85 21.95 -18.15 -12.24
C ALA A 85 22.79 -17.18 -13.09
N ASP A 86 22.47 -15.88 -13.04
CA ASP A 86 23.24 -14.80 -13.67
C ASP A 86 24.49 -14.39 -12.88
N GLY A 87 24.87 -15.12 -11.82
CA GLY A 87 26.07 -14.87 -11.02
C GLY A 87 25.93 -13.80 -9.94
N ARG A 88 24.72 -13.30 -9.65
CA ARG A 88 24.52 -12.26 -8.61
C ARG A 88 24.48 -12.88 -7.22
N VAL A 89 25.17 -12.23 -6.27
CA VAL A 89 25.13 -12.58 -4.85
C VAL A 89 23.96 -11.86 -4.19
N VAL A 90 22.87 -12.57 -3.95
CA VAL A 90 21.65 -12.04 -3.31
C VAL A 90 21.22 -12.86 -2.09
N THR A 91 20.85 -12.16 -1.03
CA THR A 91 20.31 -12.70 0.23
C THR A 91 18.89 -12.21 0.44
N LEU A 92 18.00 -13.03 1.00
CA LEU A 92 16.61 -12.65 1.28
C LEU A 92 16.28 -12.82 2.75
N THR A 93 15.73 -11.78 3.36
CA THR A 93 15.04 -11.86 4.65
C THR A 93 13.55 -11.82 4.43
N ILE A 94 12.83 -12.81 4.96
CA ILE A 94 11.38 -12.87 4.94
C ILE A 94 10.88 -12.53 6.36
N ILE A 95 10.09 -11.48 6.47
CA ILE A 95 9.51 -11.02 7.73
C ILE A 95 8.09 -11.62 7.83
N GLY A 96 7.90 -12.56 8.75
CA GLY A 96 6.61 -13.23 8.96
C GLY A 96 6.74 -14.50 9.80
N ARG A 97 5.65 -14.96 10.42
CA ARG A 97 5.59 -16.29 11.06
C ARG A 97 4.87 -17.27 10.15
N PRO A 98 5.52 -18.37 9.70
CA PRO A 98 4.81 -19.42 8.97
C PRO A 98 3.78 -20.09 9.89
N LYS A 99 2.53 -20.21 9.43
CA LYS A 99 1.51 -21.05 10.07
C LYS A 99 1.13 -22.20 9.13
N PRO A 100 1.04 -23.45 9.62
CA PRO A 100 0.47 -24.55 8.84
C PRO A 100 -1.05 -24.38 8.72
N GLY A 101 -1.60 -24.34 7.51
CA GLY A 101 -3.05 -24.38 7.29
C GLY A 101 -3.51 -23.65 6.02
N LYS A 102 -4.50 -24.23 5.31
CA LYS A 102 -5.22 -23.55 4.22
C LYS A 102 -6.13 -22.50 4.83
N SER A 103 -5.94 -21.23 4.46
CA SER A 103 -6.94 -20.18 4.62
C SER A 103 -6.91 -19.26 3.41
N MET A 104 -7.22 -19.84 2.24
CA MET A 104 -7.86 -19.08 1.17
C MET A 104 -9.27 -18.73 1.64
N ASP A 105 -9.42 -17.60 2.33
CA ASP A 105 -10.65 -16.80 2.40
C ASP A 105 -10.42 -15.62 3.34
N LEU A 106 -9.71 -14.62 2.81
CA LEU A 106 -9.69 -13.17 3.12
C LEU A 106 -8.36 -12.57 2.62
N ILE A 107 -8.08 -12.81 1.33
CA ILE A 107 -7.14 -12.02 0.56
C ILE A 107 -7.91 -10.76 0.15
N GLU A 108 -7.76 -9.69 0.91
CA GLU A 108 -7.81 -8.32 0.39
C GLU A 108 -7.47 -7.32 1.48
N ARG A 109 -6.18 -7.03 1.58
CA ARG A 109 -5.70 -5.71 1.99
C ARG A 109 -4.44 -5.51 1.17
N TYR A 110 -4.56 -4.66 0.16
CA TYR A 110 -3.73 -4.45 -1.03
C TYR A 110 -2.20 -4.24 -0.84
N GLY A 111 -1.58 -4.70 0.25
CA GLY A 111 -0.15 -4.52 0.53
C GLY A 111 0.28 -3.06 0.70
N LEU A 112 -0.66 -2.12 0.66
CA LEU A 112 -0.38 -0.69 0.57
C LEU A 112 0.32 -0.17 1.82
N GLY A 113 -0.04 -0.68 3.01
CA GLY A 113 0.65 -0.32 4.26
C GLY A 113 2.14 -0.67 4.19
N GLU A 114 2.47 -1.89 3.78
CA GLU A 114 3.85 -2.37 3.67
C GLU A 114 4.65 -1.57 2.62
N ALA A 115 4.02 -1.21 1.49
CA ALA A 115 4.62 -0.36 0.47
C ALA A 115 4.84 1.07 0.96
N ILE A 116 3.86 1.67 1.64
CA ILE A 116 3.95 3.02 2.24
C ILE A 116 5.06 3.05 3.29
N GLU A 117 5.15 2.05 4.18
CA GLU A 117 6.19 1.94 5.20
C GLU A 117 7.60 1.84 4.60
N ALA A 118 7.76 1.01 3.57
CA ALA A 118 9.04 0.86 2.85
C ALA A 118 9.45 2.16 2.14
N MET A 119 8.51 2.77 1.39
CA MET A 119 8.73 4.06 0.72
C MET A 119 9.04 5.16 1.74
N CYS A 120 8.29 5.24 2.85
CA CYS A 120 8.54 6.19 3.93
C CYS A 120 9.96 6.06 4.46
N SER A 121 10.45 4.83 4.66
CA SER A 121 11.81 4.56 5.12
C SER A 121 12.91 4.89 4.10
N GLY A 122 12.59 5.48 2.94
CA GLY A 122 13.53 5.75 1.86
C GLY A 122 14.11 4.46 1.27
N THR A 123 13.41 3.34 1.42
CA THR A 123 13.85 2.05 0.89
C THR A 123 13.39 1.93 -0.56
N PRO A 124 14.30 1.69 -1.51
CA PRO A 124 13.95 1.44 -2.90
C PRO A 124 13.01 0.23 -2.97
N LEU A 125 11.82 0.45 -3.52
CA LEU A 125 10.77 -0.55 -3.57
C LEU A 125 10.71 -1.17 -4.97
N VAL A 126 10.65 -2.50 -5.04
CA VAL A 126 10.22 -3.23 -6.25
C VAL A 126 8.78 -3.69 -6.02
N ALA A 127 7.84 -3.27 -6.86
CA ALA A 127 6.42 -3.60 -6.69
C ALA A 127 5.76 -3.93 -8.03
N THR A 128 4.68 -4.72 -7.97
CA THR A 128 3.94 -5.10 -9.17
C THR A 128 3.04 -3.96 -9.67
N ASP A 129 2.62 -4.04 -10.92
CA ASP A 129 1.62 -3.19 -11.55
C ASP A 129 0.16 -3.58 -11.23
N GLY A 130 -0.04 -4.55 -10.34
CA GLY A 130 -1.36 -5.10 -10.01
C GLY A 130 -2.06 -4.40 -8.85
N GLY A 131 -3.40 -4.41 -8.89
CA GLY A 131 -4.26 -3.88 -7.83
C GLY A 131 -4.04 -2.39 -7.57
N ALA A 132 -4.11 -1.97 -6.31
CA ALA A 132 -3.96 -0.57 -5.92
C ALA A 132 -2.49 -0.12 -5.74
N LEU A 133 -1.50 -0.99 -5.98
CA LEU A 133 -0.08 -0.63 -5.79
C LEU A 133 0.39 0.53 -6.68
N PRO A 134 -0.02 0.66 -7.95
CA PRO A 134 0.37 1.81 -8.77
C PRO A 134 -0.12 3.16 -8.24
N GLU A 135 -1.27 3.20 -7.56
CA GLU A 135 -1.83 4.42 -6.93
C GLU A 135 -0.88 4.96 -5.85
N VAL A 136 -0.38 4.04 -5.01
CA VAL A 136 0.56 4.35 -3.92
C VAL A 136 1.96 4.60 -4.45
N THR A 137 2.48 3.67 -5.24
CA THR A 137 3.90 3.61 -5.58
C THR A 137 4.31 4.53 -6.71
N GLY A 138 3.36 5.10 -7.49
CA GLY A 138 3.67 6.02 -8.58
C GLY A 138 4.29 5.33 -9.80
N ALA A 139 4.88 6.11 -10.72
CA ALA A 139 5.40 5.61 -11.99
C ALA A 139 6.71 4.80 -11.84
N ASP A 140 6.93 3.86 -12.76
CA ASP A 140 8.19 3.12 -12.83
C ASP A 140 9.39 4.06 -13.03
N GLY A 141 10.45 3.82 -12.26
CA GLY A 141 11.67 4.62 -12.30
C GLY A 141 11.59 5.99 -11.64
N GLU A 142 10.40 6.46 -11.26
CA GLU A 142 10.23 7.72 -10.52
C GLU A 142 10.29 7.46 -9.01
N THR A 143 9.38 6.61 -8.50
CA THR A 143 9.21 6.36 -7.06
C THR A 143 9.20 4.87 -6.71
N VAL A 144 9.29 4.00 -7.72
CA VAL A 144 9.30 2.54 -7.60
C VAL A 144 10.03 1.89 -8.79
N PHE A 145 10.58 0.69 -8.59
CA PHE A 145 10.97 -0.21 -9.69
C PHE A 145 9.80 -1.16 -9.95
N ARG A 146 9.11 -0.98 -11.06
CA ARG A 146 7.89 -1.72 -11.34
C ARG A 146 8.21 -3.08 -11.98
N CYS A 147 7.42 -4.09 -11.65
CA CYS A 147 7.39 -5.36 -12.37
C CYS A 147 5.95 -5.76 -12.72
N THR A 148 5.81 -6.72 -13.62
CA THR A 148 4.50 -7.23 -14.04
C THR A 148 3.98 -8.24 -13.03
N ALA A 149 2.73 -8.07 -12.60
CA ALA A 149 2.08 -9.01 -11.69
C ALA A 149 2.07 -10.43 -12.26
N GLY A 150 2.52 -11.41 -11.44
CA GLY A 150 2.56 -12.82 -11.84
C GLY A 150 3.74 -13.21 -12.74
N ASP A 151 4.71 -12.31 -12.96
CA ASP A 151 5.88 -12.58 -13.81
C ASP A 151 7.19 -12.52 -13.01
N ALA A 152 7.76 -13.71 -12.71
CA ALA A 152 9.04 -13.84 -12.03
C ALA A 152 10.24 -13.31 -12.86
N GLY A 153 10.15 -13.33 -14.20
CA GLY A 153 11.19 -12.79 -15.08
C GLY A 153 11.22 -11.26 -15.02
N SER A 154 10.05 -10.63 -15.14
CA SER A 154 9.89 -9.19 -14.94
C SER A 154 10.37 -8.77 -13.55
N LEU A 155 9.99 -9.51 -12.50
CA LEU A 155 10.47 -9.25 -11.13
C LEU A 155 12.00 -9.35 -11.01
N ALA A 156 12.63 -10.37 -11.61
CA ALA A 156 14.08 -10.50 -11.61
C ALA A 156 14.78 -9.33 -12.32
N ALA A 157 14.25 -8.91 -13.47
CA ALA A 157 14.79 -7.80 -14.24
C ALA A 157 14.71 -6.47 -13.44
N SER A 158 13.60 -6.21 -12.77
CA SER A 158 13.43 -5.00 -11.95
C SER A 158 14.34 -5.02 -10.70
N ILE A 159 14.51 -6.17 -10.06
CA ILE A 159 15.48 -6.32 -8.96
C ILE A 159 16.90 -6.09 -9.48
N ALA A 160 17.28 -6.67 -10.62
CA ALA A 160 18.59 -6.47 -11.22
C ALA A 160 18.84 -4.99 -11.54
N ALA A 161 17.87 -4.30 -12.15
CA ALA A 161 17.97 -2.87 -12.45
C ALA A 161 18.19 -2.02 -11.18
N ALA A 162 17.52 -2.37 -10.08
CA ALA A 162 17.74 -1.70 -8.79
C ALA A 162 19.11 -2.05 -8.18
N LEU A 163 19.60 -3.28 -8.37
CA LEU A 163 20.91 -3.70 -7.84
C LEU A 163 22.07 -3.06 -8.58
N ASP A 164 21.98 -3.00 -9.92
CA ASP A 164 23.05 -2.64 -10.84
C ASP A 164 23.29 -1.12 -10.93
N ASN A 165 22.33 -0.28 -10.46
CA ASN A 165 22.46 1.18 -10.48
C ASN A 165 22.21 1.79 -9.09
N PRO A 166 23.26 1.95 -8.25
CA PRO A 166 23.13 2.48 -6.89
C PRO A 166 22.57 3.89 -6.81
N GLU A 167 22.98 4.80 -7.70
CA GLU A 167 22.52 6.20 -7.73
C GLU A 167 21.03 6.28 -8.05
N ARG A 168 20.60 5.57 -9.10
CA ARG A 168 19.18 5.49 -9.47
C ARG A 168 18.37 4.85 -8.34
N ARG A 169 18.90 3.79 -7.72
CA ARG A 169 18.25 3.13 -6.59
C ARG A 169 18.03 4.10 -5.44
N GLU A 170 19.03 4.89 -5.07
CA GLU A 170 18.92 5.92 -4.03
C GLU A 170 17.91 7.00 -4.40
N SER A 171 18.00 7.54 -5.62
CA SER A 171 17.07 8.56 -6.13
C SER A 171 15.61 8.08 -6.08
N VAL A 172 15.33 6.86 -6.54
CA VAL A 172 13.97 6.27 -6.50
C VAL A 172 13.48 6.09 -5.07
N GLY A 173 14.34 5.64 -4.15
CA GLY A 173 14.00 5.49 -2.73
C GLY A 173 13.65 6.82 -2.07
N LEU A 174 14.45 7.87 -2.32
CA LEU A 174 14.20 9.22 -1.80
C LEU A 174 12.93 9.84 -2.38
N ALA A 175 12.70 9.68 -3.68
CA ALA A 175 11.47 10.13 -4.33
C ALA A 175 10.24 9.40 -3.76
N GLY A 176 10.36 8.09 -3.51
CA GLY A 176 9.32 7.31 -2.85
C GLY A 176 8.98 7.84 -1.45
N ARG A 177 10.00 8.18 -0.63
CA ARG A 177 9.81 8.81 0.68
C ARG A 177 9.10 10.15 0.55
N GLN A 178 9.56 11.01 -0.35
CA GLN A 178 8.96 12.34 -0.55
C GLN A 178 7.47 12.22 -0.91
N ARG A 179 7.14 11.29 -1.82
CA ARG A 179 5.76 10.99 -2.20
C ARG A 179 4.90 10.57 -1.00
N VAL A 180 5.45 9.75 -0.09
CA VAL A 180 4.79 9.35 1.16
C VAL A 180 4.54 10.52 2.10
N LEU A 181 5.55 11.37 2.32
CA LEU A 181 5.44 12.54 3.20
C LEU A 181 4.35 13.53 2.74
N GLU A 182 4.15 13.66 1.43
CA GLU A 182 3.16 14.57 0.84
C GLU A 182 1.71 14.06 0.94
N ARG A 183 1.50 12.74 0.98
CA ARG A 183 0.18 12.15 0.69
C ARG A 183 -0.31 11.16 1.73
N TRP A 184 0.58 10.45 2.41
CA TRP A 184 0.23 9.27 3.22
C TRP A 184 0.68 9.40 4.68
N THR A 185 0.69 10.60 5.26
CA THR A 185 0.97 10.75 6.71
C THR A 185 -0.30 10.62 7.55
N TRP A 186 -0.16 10.19 8.81
CA TRP A 186 -1.29 10.20 9.76
C TRP A 186 -1.91 11.58 9.95
N ARG A 187 -1.10 12.65 9.88
CA ARG A 187 -1.59 14.03 9.88
C ARG A 187 -2.54 14.27 8.71
N ARG A 188 -2.14 13.91 7.51
CA ARG A 188 -2.97 14.10 6.31
C ARG A 188 -4.25 13.27 6.37
N CYS A 189 -4.14 12.01 6.80
CA CYS A 189 -5.29 11.13 7.04
C CYS A 189 -6.30 11.77 8.02
N ALA A 190 -5.80 12.33 9.13
CA ALA A 190 -6.63 12.99 10.13
C ALA A 190 -7.31 14.26 9.59
N GLU A 191 -6.57 15.11 8.86
CA GLU A 191 -7.12 16.31 8.21
C GLU A 191 -8.27 15.95 7.27
N MET A 192 -8.04 14.99 6.36
CA MET A 192 -9.05 14.53 5.41
C MET A 192 -10.25 13.91 6.12
N THR A 193 -10.03 13.14 7.19
CA THR A 193 -11.11 12.58 8.02
C THR A 193 -11.97 13.68 8.66
N VAL A 194 -11.33 14.71 9.21
CA VAL A 194 -12.02 15.84 9.83
C VAL A 194 -12.84 16.62 8.80
N ASP A 195 -12.33 16.80 7.59
CA ASP A 195 -13.08 17.42 6.50
C ASP A 195 -14.35 16.61 6.16
N GLN A 196 -14.25 15.29 6.15
CA GLN A 196 -15.42 14.42 5.97
C GLN A 196 -16.44 14.54 7.11
N TYR A 197 -15.98 14.69 8.36
CA TYR A 197 -16.88 14.95 9.48
C TYR A 197 -17.58 16.31 9.35
N ARG A 198 -16.86 17.35 8.94
CA ARG A 198 -17.44 18.70 8.72
C ARG A 198 -18.51 18.65 7.63
N GLU A 199 -18.22 18.01 6.49
CA GLU A 199 -19.19 17.84 5.40
C GLU A 199 -20.45 17.12 5.88
N VAL A 200 -20.31 15.99 6.59
CA VAL A 200 -21.46 15.22 7.08
C VAL A 200 -22.27 16.00 8.12
N LEU A 201 -21.63 16.72 9.03
CA LEU A 201 -22.32 17.55 10.03
C LEU A 201 -23.07 18.73 9.40
N ALA A 202 -22.62 19.21 8.24
CA ALA A 202 -23.27 20.29 7.49
C ALA A 202 -24.45 19.82 6.63
N MET A 203 -24.71 18.51 6.51
CA MET A 203 -25.85 17.99 5.74
C MET A 203 -27.18 18.41 6.41
N PRO A 204 -28.19 18.87 5.64
CA PRO A 204 -29.45 19.40 6.19
C PRO A 204 -30.13 18.47 7.21
N GLU A 205 -30.21 17.18 6.91
CA GLU A 205 -30.83 16.16 7.77
C GLU A 205 -30.07 15.97 9.09
N ASN A 206 -28.75 16.15 9.09
CA ASN A 206 -27.91 16.05 10.29
C ASN A 206 -28.03 17.31 11.13
N ILE A 207 -28.09 18.49 10.51
CA ILE A 207 -28.36 19.76 11.20
C ILE A 207 -29.73 19.69 11.90
N GLU A 208 -30.78 19.24 11.21
CA GLU A 208 -32.11 19.09 11.80
C GLU A 208 -32.11 18.11 12.98
N LYS A 209 -31.42 16.98 12.84
CA LYS A 209 -31.24 16.01 13.93
C LYS A 209 -30.54 16.61 15.14
N LEU A 210 -29.49 17.41 14.94
CA LEU A 210 -28.76 18.05 16.03
C LEU A 210 -29.60 19.10 16.77
N ARG A 211 -30.37 19.91 16.04
CA ARG A 211 -31.31 20.89 16.63
C ARG A 211 -32.37 20.23 17.50
N ARG A 212 -33.01 19.16 16.99
CA ARG A 212 -34.01 18.38 17.74
C ARG A 212 -33.45 17.78 19.03
N ASN A 213 -32.15 17.49 19.05
CA ASN A 213 -31.46 16.95 20.23
C ASN A 213 -30.86 18.03 21.14
N GLY A 214 -31.07 19.32 20.86
CA GLY A 214 -30.55 20.45 21.66
C GLY A 214 -29.02 20.54 21.68
N ARG A 215 -28.33 20.05 20.65
CA ARG A 215 -26.85 20.08 20.56
C ARG A 215 -26.33 21.31 19.83
N ILE A 216 -27.19 21.95 19.03
CA ILE A 216 -27.00 23.24 18.35
C ILE A 216 -28.34 23.98 18.30
#